data_AF-A0A135I2L7-F1
#
_entry.id   AF-A0A135I2L7-F1
#
_cell.length_a   1.000
_cell.length_b   1.000
_cell.length_c   1.000
_cell.angle_alpha   90.00
_cell.angle_beta   90.00
_cell.angle_gamma   90.00
#
_symmetry.space_group_name_H-M   'P 1'
#
loop_
_entity.id
_entity.type
_entity.pdbx_description
1 polymer ?
#
loop_
_entity_poly.entity_id
_entity_poly.type
_entity_poly.pdbx_seq_one_letter_code
_entity_poly.pdbx_strand_id
1 'polypeptide(L)'
;MNLSTKQKQYLKGLAHNLKPVVLMGANGLTEAVLAEIEIALDHHELIKVKVVSEDRDTKNLIVDAIVRETKAEKVQVIGKTLVLYRQSQERKIELPRK
;
A
#
# COMPACT_ATOMS: atom_id res chain seq x y z
N MET A 1 -0.51 1.74 12.93
CA MET A 1 -1.19 2.98 13.36
C MET A 1 -2.59 2.99 12.79
N ASN A 2 -3.65 2.75 13.57
CA ASN A 2 -4.99 2.66 12.98
C ASN A 2 -5.49 4.00 12.40
N LEU A 3 -5.65 4.04 11.07
CA LEU A 3 -6.24 5.15 10.31
C LEU A 3 -7.75 5.26 10.57
N SER A 4 -8.25 6.46 10.83
CA SER A 4 -9.70 6.70 10.93
C SER A 4 -10.37 6.60 9.55
N THR A 5 -11.70 6.47 9.54
CA THR A 5 -12.48 6.47 8.28
C THR A 5 -12.23 7.72 7.45
N LYS A 6 -12.15 8.90 8.09
CA LYS A 6 -11.84 10.17 7.42
C LYS A 6 -10.45 10.17 6.80
N GLN A 7 -9.45 9.68 7.54
CA GLN A 7 -8.07 9.57 7.05
C GLN A 7 -7.97 8.59 5.88
N LYS A 8 -8.63 7.43 5.96
CA LYS A 8 -8.72 6.50 4.82
C LYS A 8 -9.38 7.14 3.61
N GLN A 9 -10.47 7.87 3.78
CA GLN A 9 -11.15 8.55 2.67
C GLN A 9 -10.26 9.61 2.01
N TYR A 10 -9.55 10.40 2.80
CA TYR A 10 -8.57 11.36 2.31
C TYR A 10 -7.46 10.69 1.50
N LEU A 11 -6.84 9.64 2.05
CA LEU A 11 -5.78 8.89 1.36
C LEU A 11 -6.27 8.21 0.08
N LYS A 12 -7.52 7.73 0.04
CA LYS A 12 -8.14 7.21 -1.20
C LYS A 12 -8.23 8.29 -2.28
N GLY A 13 -8.63 9.50 -1.90
CA GLY A 13 -8.70 10.64 -2.81
C GLY A 13 -7.32 10.98 -3.41
N LEU A 14 -6.29 11.08 -2.56
CA LEU A 14 -4.92 11.29 -3.01
C LEU A 14 -4.43 10.15 -3.91
N ALA A 15 -4.71 8.91 -3.50
CA ALA A 15 -4.27 7.74 -4.25
C ALA A 15 -4.89 7.68 -5.64
N HIS A 16 -6.09 8.23 -5.88
CA HIS A 16 -6.78 8.14 -7.18
C HIS A 16 -5.86 8.51 -8.36
N ASN A 17 -5.11 9.60 -8.24
CA ASN A 17 -4.24 10.14 -9.28
C ASN A 17 -2.87 9.45 -9.38
N LEU A 18 -2.52 8.58 -8.44
CA LEU A 18 -1.24 7.88 -8.43
C LEU A 18 -1.24 6.72 -9.44
N LYS A 19 -0.10 6.49 -10.10
CA LYS A 19 0.16 5.25 -10.82
C LYS A 19 0.77 4.22 -9.85
N PRO A 20 0.58 2.91 -10.07
CA PRO A 20 1.34 1.91 -9.34
C PRO A 20 2.84 2.11 -9.51
N VAL A 21 3.56 2.16 -8.40
CA VAL A 21 5.02 2.34 -8.37
C VAL A 21 5.74 1.01 -8.17
N VAL A 22 5.06 0.01 -7.62
CA VAL A 22 5.55 -1.37 -7.53
C VAL A 22 4.63 -2.29 -8.33
N LEU A 23 5.22 -3.16 -9.14
CA LEU A 23 4.54 -4.15 -9.97
C LEU A 23 4.96 -5.56 -9.56
N MET A 24 4.05 -6.29 -8.92
CA MET A 24 4.29 -7.68 -8.56
C MET A 24 3.94 -8.59 -9.75
N GLY A 25 4.93 -9.33 -10.23
CA GLY A 25 4.78 -10.33 -11.29
C GLY A 25 4.19 -11.65 -10.78
N ALA A 26 4.23 -12.68 -11.63
CA ALA A 26 3.67 -14.01 -11.34
C ALA A 26 4.36 -14.74 -10.18
N ASN A 27 5.61 -14.38 -9.85
CA ASN A 27 6.37 -14.96 -8.74
C ASN A 27 5.87 -14.49 -7.35
N GLY A 28 4.86 -13.62 -7.30
CA GLY A 28 4.25 -13.17 -6.05
C GLY A 28 5.16 -12.26 -5.24
N LEU A 29 4.97 -12.30 -3.91
CA LEU A 29 5.73 -11.49 -2.95
C LEU A 29 7.11 -12.12 -2.71
N THR A 30 8.12 -11.59 -3.39
CA THR A 30 9.53 -11.95 -3.17
C THR A 30 10.20 -10.93 -2.25
N GLU A 31 11.39 -11.26 -1.73
CA GLU A 31 12.19 -10.32 -0.93
C GLU A 31 12.55 -9.04 -1.69
N ALA A 32 12.84 -9.15 -2.99
CA ALA A 32 13.12 -8.00 -3.84
C ALA A 32 11.90 -7.08 -3.97
N VAL A 33 10.70 -7.64 -4.19
CA VAL A 33 9.46 -6.86 -4.25
C VAL A 33 9.17 -6.22 -2.90
N LEU A 34 9.41 -6.93 -1.79
CA LEU A 34 9.23 -6.37 -0.46
C LEU A 34 10.18 -5.20 -0.21
N ALA A 35 11.45 -5.31 -0.60
CA ALA A 35 12.42 -4.23 -0.50
C ALA A 35 12.03 -3.01 -1.34
N GLU A 36 11.49 -3.21 -2.55
CA GLU A 36 10.95 -2.12 -3.38
C GLU A 36 9.76 -1.42 -2.71
N ILE A 37 8.86 -2.19 -2.07
CA ILE A 37 7.73 -1.63 -1.32
C ILE A 37 8.23 -0.77 -0.16
N GLU A 38 9.22 -1.24 0.59
CA GLU A 38 9.85 -0.50 1.69
C GLU A 38 10.41 0.85 1.23
N ILE A 39 11.25 0.83 0.19
CA ILE A 39 11.86 2.05 -0.39
C ILE A 39 10.75 3.02 -0.87
N ALA A 40 9.74 2.50 -1.56
CA ALA A 40 8.65 3.31 -2.07
C ALA A 40 7.81 3.93 -0.94
N LEU A 41 7.56 3.19 0.16
CA LEU A 41 6.87 3.71 1.34
C LEU A 41 7.65 4.83 2.02
N ASP A 42 8.97 4.68 2.19
CA ASP A 42 9.79 5.72 2.81
C ASP A 42 9.85 7.00 1.95
N HIS A 43 9.87 6.83 0.63
CA HIS A 43 9.94 7.94 -0.30
C HIS A 43 8.60 8.66 -0.52
N HIS A 44 7.47 7.94 -0.53
CA HIS A 44 6.20 8.51 -0.96
C HIS A 44 5.13 8.53 0.13
N GLU A 45 5.32 7.79 1.23
CA GLU A 45 4.33 7.49 2.29
C GLU A 45 3.07 6.75 1.79
N LEU A 46 2.47 7.19 0.69
CA LEU A 46 1.29 6.62 0.04
C LEU A 46 1.66 6.05 -1.32
N ILE A 47 1.47 4.74 -1.50
CA ILE A 47 1.83 4.04 -2.75
C ILE A 47 0.71 3.14 -3.25
N LYS A 48 0.77 2.86 -4.56
CA LYS A 48 0.00 1.81 -5.21
C LYS A 48 0.91 0.66 -5.60
N VAL A 49 0.52 -0.56 -5.22
CA VAL A 49 1.18 -1.81 -5.59
C VAL A 49 0.22 -2.60 -6.47
N LYS A 50 0.67 -2.99 -7.67
CA LYS A 50 -0.12 -3.89 -8.53
C LYS A 50 0.16 -5.32 -8.14
N VAL A 51 -0.86 -6.02 -7.62
CA VAL A 51 -0.81 -7.42 -7.20
C VAL A 51 -1.52 -8.26 -8.26
N VAL A 52 -0.73 -8.93 -9.10
CA VAL A 52 -1.27 -9.83 -10.14
C VAL A 52 -1.56 -11.19 -9.52
N SER A 53 -2.80 -11.39 -9.07
CA SER A 53 -3.33 -12.70 -8.65
C SER A 53 -4.69 -12.92 -9.32
N GLU A 54 -4.96 -14.16 -9.73
CA GLU A 54 -6.28 -14.58 -10.25
C GLU A 54 -7.21 -15.03 -9.12
N ASP A 55 -6.65 -15.60 -8.06
CA ASP A 55 -7.39 -16.02 -6.88
C ASP A 55 -7.50 -14.89 -5.84
N ARG A 56 -8.69 -14.77 -5.23
CA ARG A 56 -9.01 -13.76 -4.23
C ARG A 56 -8.34 -14.05 -2.91
N ASP A 57 -8.27 -15.31 -2.50
CA ASP A 57 -7.73 -15.70 -1.20
C ASP A 57 -6.22 -15.54 -1.16
N THR A 58 -5.54 -16.00 -2.21
CA THR A 58 -4.12 -15.75 -2.47
C THR A 58 -3.80 -14.26 -2.45
N LYS A 59 -4.63 -13.42 -3.08
CA LYS A 59 -4.44 -11.96 -3.03
C LYS A 59 -4.56 -11.41 -1.61
N ASN A 60 -5.52 -11.87 -0.82
CA ASN A 60 -5.68 -11.42 0.55
C ASN A 60 -4.47 -11.83 1.41
N LEU A 61 -3.98 -13.06 1.25
CA LEU A 61 -2.77 -13.54 1.94
C LEU A 61 -1.55 -12.69 1.59
N ILE A 62 -1.37 -12.34 0.31
CA ILE A 62 -0.28 -11.45 -0.13
C ILE A 62 -0.44 -10.07 0.50
N VAL A 63 -1.64 -9.49 0.48
CA VAL A 63 -1.90 -8.16 1.06
C VAL A 63 -1.60 -8.17 2.56
N ASP A 64 -2.04 -9.19 3.28
CA ASP A 64 -1.84 -9.33 4.72
C ASP A 64 -0.36 -9.55 5.05
N ALA A 65 0.38 -10.31 4.23
CA ALA A 65 1.82 -10.45 4.34
C ALA A 65 2.54 -9.10 4.16
N ILE A 66 2.22 -8.34 3.10
CA ILE A 66 2.83 -7.02 2.87
C ILE A 66 2.58 -6.08 4.06
N VAL A 67 1.33 -6.01 4.53
CA VAL A 67 0.95 -5.17 5.68
C VAL A 67 1.71 -5.57 6.94
N ARG A 68 1.87 -6.88 7.19
CA ARG A 68 2.61 -7.41 8.35
C ARG A 68 4.08 -7.02 8.31
N GLU A 69 4.76 -7.31 7.19
CA GLU A 69 6.20 -7.08 7.05
C GLU A 69 6.53 -5.59 7.05
N THR A 70 5.74 -4.78 6.33
CA THR A 70 6.02 -3.35 6.18
C THR A 70 5.51 -2.49 7.32
N LYS A 71 4.62 -3.04 8.17
CA LYS A 71 3.87 -2.28 9.18
C LYS A 71 3.08 -1.11 8.58
N ALA A 72 2.82 -1.14 7.27
CA ALA A 72 2.01 -0.15 6.57
C ALA A 72 0.52 -0.42 6.78
N GLU A 73 -0.28 0.61 6.61
CA GLU A 73 -1.73 0.53 6.72
C GLU A 73 -2.37 0.29 5.35
N LYS A 74 -3.23 -0.72 5.28
CA LYS A 74 -4.08 -0.96 4.11
C LYS A 74 -5.14 0.13 4.00
N VAL A 75 -5.01 0.98 2.99
CA VAL A 75 -5.99 2.04 2.69
C VAL A 75 -7.17 1.48 1.90
N GLN A 76 -6.88 0.77 0.81
CA GLN A 76 -7.88 0.18 -0.08
C GLN A 76 -7.28 -0.92 -0.97
N VAL A 77 -8.13 -1.83 -1.43
CA VAL A 77 -7.84 -2.73 -2.56
C VAL A 77 -8.87 -2.45 -3.66
N ILE A 78 -8.41 -2.20 -4.89
CA ILE A 78 -9.25 -1.92 -6.06
C ILE A 78 -8.81 -2.89 -7.17
N GLY A 79 -9.61 -3.93 -7.41
CA GLY A 79 -9.26 -4.98 -8.37
C GLY A 79 -7.93 -5.66 -8.01
N LYS A 80 -6.91 -5.44 -8.86
CA LYS A 80 -5.52 -5.91 -8.72
C LYS A 80 -4.57 -4.85 -8.14
N THR A 81 -5.08 -3.73 -7.62
CA THR A 81 -4.26 -2.65 -7.05
C THR A 81 -4.48 -2.56 -5.54
N LEU A 82 -3.39 -2.63 -4.77
CA LEU A 82 -3.34 -2.37 -3.34
C LEU A 82 -2.85 -0.94 -3.10
N VAL A 83 -3.53 -0.20 -2.24
CA VAL A 83 -3.11 1.13 -1.77
C VAL A 83 -2.61 1.00 -0.33
N LEU A 84 -1.37 1.39 -0.10
CA LEU A 84 -0.69 1.34 1.20
C LEU A 84 -0.29 2.73 1.66
N TYR A 85 -0.35 2.94 2.96
CA TYR A 85 0.16 4.14 3.59
C TYR A 85 1.05 3.80 4.78
N ARG A 86 2.24 4.41 4.86
CA ARG A 86 3.07 4.40 6.06
C ARG A 86 3.62 5.80 6.27
N GLN A 87 3.39 6.33 7.46
CA GLN A 87 3.94 7.63 7.83
C GLN A 87 5.46 7.53 7.93
N SER A 88 6.19 8.42 7.27
CA SER A 88 7.64 8.53 7.37
C SER A 88 8.01 9.51 8.51
N GLN A 89 9.30 9.54 8.85
CA GLN A 89 9.81 10.49 9.85
C GLN A 89 9.68 11.94 9.36
N GLU A 90 10.00 12.17 8.10
CA GLU A 90 9.82 13.44 7.40
C GLU A 90 8.44 13.46 6.74
N ARG A 91 7.41 13.86 7.50
CA ARG A 91 6.01 13.84 7.04
C ARG A 91 5.86 14.58 5.71
N LYS A 92 5.39 13.88 4.68
CA LYS A 92 5.11 14.45 3.34
C LYS A 92 3.61 14.67 3.13
N ILE A 93 2.77 13.86 3.79
CA ILE A 93 1.31 13.90 3.71
C ILE A 93 0.75 14.31 5.07
N GLU A 94 0.06 15.45 5.09
CA GLU A 94 -0.68 15.88 6.27
C GLU A 94 -2.03 15.17 6.33
N LEU A 95 -2.19 14.27 7.31
CA LEU A 95 -3.45 13.59 7.55
C LEU A 95 -4.47 14.53 8.22
N PRO A 96 -5.76 14.49 7.83
CA PRO A 96 -6.80 15.21 8.52
C PRO A 96 -6.92 14.72 9.97
N ARG A 97 -7.38 15.62 10.85
CA ARG A 97 -7.73 15.29 12.23
C ARG A 97 -8.82 14.21 12.24
N LYS A 98 -8.75 13.31 13.22
CA LYS A 98 -9.66 12.14 13.32
C LYS A 98 -11.13 12.56 13.38
#